data_AF-I3S362-F1
#
_entry.id   AF-I3S362-F1
#
_cell.length_a   1.000
_cell.length_b   1.000
_cell.length_c   1.000
_cell.angle_alpha   90.00
_cell.angle_beta   90.00
_cell.angle_gamma   90.00
#
_symmetry.space_group_name_H-M   'P 1'
#
loop_
_entity.id
_entity.type
_entity.pdbx_description
1 polymer ?
#
loop_
_entity_poly.entity_id
_entity_poly.type
_entity_poly.pdbx_seq_one_letter_code
_entity_poly.pdbx_strand_id
1 'polypeptide(L)'
;MDFEEPLKDYVRAVQSIKATIAERANAFRRQCELAETMKLKEINLDKLMLIRSDRVAEAEREYNELKAESEQATKTFETIVKLMNEEIGRFQEQKTLDMGIAFHEFAKGQARLANGIAEAWRSLLPKLEACSSS
;
A
#
# COMPACT_ATOMS: atom_id res chain seq x y z
N MET A 1 -20.14 13.48 14.67
CA MET A 1 -19.03 13.08 13.78
C MET A 1 -18.78 11.62 14.09
N ASP A 2 -18.87 10.76 13.09
CA ASP A 2 -18.66 9.32 13.27
C ASP A 2 -17.16 9.04 13.21
N PHE A 3 -16.53 9.00 14.40
CA PHE A 3 -15.11 8.69 14.57
C PHE A 3 -14.69 7.37 13.89
N GLU A 4 -15.67 6.48 13.64
CA GLU A 4 -15.47 5.20 12.99
C GLU A 4 -15.11 5.32 11.49
N GLU A 5 -15.59 6.34 10.78
CA GLU A 5 -15.41 6.39 9.32
C GLU A 5 -13.95 6.62 8.89
N PRO A 6 -13.19 7.57 9.48
CA PRO A 6 -11.77 7.72 9.20
C PRO A 6 -10.95 6.44 9.48
N LEU A 7 -11.36 5.65 10.47
CA LEU A 7 -10.74 4.36 10.77
C LEU A 7 -11.02 3.32 9.67
N LYS A 8 -12.26 3.26 9.18
CA LYS A 8 -12.64 2.38 8.07
C LYS A 8 -11.89 2.74 6.79
N ASP A 9 -11.81 4.02 6.46
CA ASP A 9 -11.06 4.50 5.29
C ASP A 9 -9.56 4.14 5.38
N TYR A 10 -8.97 4.29 6.56
CA TYR A 10 -7.59 3.85 6.79
C TYR A 10 -7.42 2.34 6.53
N VAL A 11 -8.33 1.50 7.04
CA VAL A 11 -8.28 0.05 6.80
C VAL A 11 -8.38 -0.28 5.31
N ARG A 12 -9.31 0.37 4.59
CA ARG A 12 -9.46 0.19 3.13
C ARG A 12 -8.17 0.56 2.39
N ALA A 13 -7.58 1.71 2.73
CA ALA A 13 -6.32 2.15 2.12
C ALA A 13 -5.15 1.17 2.38
N VAL A 14 -5.03 0.65 3.60
CA VAL A 14 -4.01 -0.37 3.93
C VAL A 14 -4.21 -1.64 3.10
N GLN A 15 -5.45 -2.07 2.88
CA GLN A 15 -5.75 -3.23 2.02
C GLN A 15 -5.33 -2.98 0.56
N SER A 16 -5.61 -1.80 0.02
CA SER A 16 -5.18 -1.40 -1.33
C SER A 16 -3.65 -1.35 -1.48
N ILE A 17 -2.95 -0.82 -0.47
CA ILE A 17 -1.48 -0.83 -0.44
C ILE A 17 -0.95 -2.26 -0.44
N LYS A 18 -1.56 -3.16 0.34
CA LYS A 18 -1.18 -4.57 0.38
C LYS A 18 -1.37 -5.26 -0.97
N ALA A 19 -2.46 -4.97 -1.67
CA ALA A 19 -2.68 -5.47 -3.03
C ALA A 19 -1.57 -4.99 -3.99
N THR A 20 -1.23 -3.71 -3.93
CA THR A 20 -0.16 -3.12 -4.76
C THR A 20 1.22 -3.75 -4.45
N ILE A 21 1.52 -4.06 -3.18
CA ILE A 21 2.74 -4.78 -2.80
C ILE A 21 2.78 -6.19 -3.43
N ALA A 22 1.63 -6.88 -3.51
CA ALA A 22 1.56 -8.19 -4.16
C ALA A 22 1.81 -8.07 -5.68
N GLU A 23 1.26 -7.04 -6.33
CA GLU A 23 1.53 -6.74 -7.75
C GLU A 23 3.02 -6.46 -7.99
N ARG A 24 3.67 -5.67 -7.12
CA ARG A 24 5.13 -5.45 -7.18
C ARG A 24 5.91 -6.76 -7.07
N ALA A 25 5.53 -7.64 -6.15
CA ALA A 25 6.19 -8.93 -5.98
C ALA A 25 6.04 -9.83 -7.22
N ASN A 26 4.89 -9.77 -7.90
CA ASN A 26 4.66 -10.47 -9.16
C ASN A 26 5.52 -9.89 -10.30
N ALA A 27 5.57 -8.56 -10.42
CA ALA A 27 6.41 -7.88 -11.41
C ALA A 27 7.90 -8.22 -11.21
N PHE A 28 8.36 -8.24 -9.96
CA PHE A 28 9.74 -8.62 -9.62
C PHE A 28 10.02 -10.08 -10.01
N ARG A 29 9.14 -11.02 -9.66
CA ARG A 29 9.30 -12.43 -10.07
C ARG A 29 9.39 -12.56 -11.59
N ARG A 30 8.50 -11.90 -12.32
CA ARG A 30 8.51 -11.93 -13.80
C ARG A 30 9.82 -11.38 -14.37
N GLN A 31 10.32 -10.29 -13.81
CA GLN A 31 11.61 -9.71 -14.18
C GLN A 31 12.75 -10.70 -13.98
N CYS A 32 12.82 -11.36 -12.81
CA CYS A 32 13.85 -12.35 -12.51
C CYS A 32 13.78 -13.57 -13.46
N GLU A 33 12.58 -14.12 -13.66
CA GLU A 33 12.35 -15.27 -14.55
C GLU A 33 12.79 -14.96 -16.00
N LEU A 34 12.47 -13.76 -16.50
CA LEU A 34 12.90 -13.32 -17.82
C LEU A 34 14.41 -13.14 -17.91
N ALA A 35 15.03 -12.54 -16.88
CA ALA A 35 16.48 -12.35 -16.84
C ALA A 35 17.24 -13.69 -16.84
N GLU A 36 16.75 -14.70 -16.12
CA GLU A 36 17.32 -16.05 -16.13
C GLU A 36 17.13 -16.73 -17.49
N THR A 37 15.92 -16.65 -18.06
CA THR A 37 15.61 -17.23 -19.37
C THR A 37 16.48 -16.61 -20.48
N MET A 38 16.70 -15.29 -20.41
CA MET A 38 17.53 -14.56 -21.36
C MET A 38 18.98 -15.04 -21.33
N LYS A 39 19.56 -15.26 -20.15
CA LYS A 39 20.92 -15.82 -20.00
C LYS A 39 21.03 -17.23 -20.62
N LEU A 40 20.01 -18.08 -20.44
CA LEU A 40 20.01 -19.41 -21.03
C LEU A 40 19.94 -19.35 -22.56
N LYS A 41 19.12 -18.45 -23.11
CA LYS A 41 19.04 -18.24 -24.57
C LYS A 41 20.30 -17.65 -25.16
N GLU A 42 20.98 -16.75 -24.44
CA GLU A 42 22.30 -16.21 -24.81
C GLU A 42 23.34 -17.33 -24.94
N ILE A 43 23.47 -18.19 -23.94
CA ILE A 43 24.38 -19.34 -23.97
C ILE A 43 24.05 -20.28 -25.14
N ASN A 44 22.76 -20.50 -25.42
CA ASN A 44 22.35 -21.37 -26.52
C ASN A 44 22.69 -20.74 -27.89
N LEU A 45 22.49 -19.43 -28.03
CA LEU A 45 22.84 -18.69 -29.24
C LEU A 45 24.36 -18.75 -29.49
N ASP A 46 25.18 -18.50 -28.47
CA ASP A 46 26.64 -18.59 -28.57
C ASP A 46 27.11 -19.98 -29.03
N LYS A 47 26.47 -21.04 -28.51
CA LYS A 47 26.75 -22.42 -28.94
C LYS A 47 26.40 -22.64 -30.40
N LEU A 48 25.22 -22.18 -30.85
CA LEU A 48 24.78 -22.31 -32.24
C LEU A 48 25.70 -21.56 -33.20
N MET A 49 26.17 -20.37 -32.82
CA MET A 49 27.14 -19.59 -33.59
C MET A 49 28.48 -20.32 -33.70
N LEU A 50 28.96 -20.91 -32.60
CA LEU A 50 30.24 -21.63 -32.57
C LEU A 50 30.24 -22.86 -33.49
N ILE A 51 29.13 -23.59 -33.56
CA ILE A 51 28.97 -24.74 -34.47
C ILE A 51 28.52 -24.36 -35.89
N ARG A 52 28.36 -23.05 -36.17
CA ARG A 52 27.85 -22.52 -37.44
C ARG A 52 26.54 -23.17 -37.87
N SER A 53 25.61 -23.33 -36.92
CA SER A 53 24.31 -23.93 -37.19
C SER A 53 23.47 -23.02 -38.08
N ASP A 54 22.71 -23.61 -39.01
CA ASP A 54 21.72 -22.88 -39.82
C ASP A 54 20.58 -22.27 -38.97
N ARG A 55 20.44 -22.68 -37.71
CA ARG A 55 19.43 -22.20 -36.77
C ARG A 55 19.80 -20.90 -36.04
N VAL A 56 21.00 -20.36 -36.27
CA VAL A 56 21.46 -19.12 -35.61
C VAL A 56 20.46 -17.97 -35.83
N ALA A 57 20.00 -17.76 -37.06
CA ALA A 57 19.06 -16.67 -37.37
C ALA A 57 17.70 -16.80 -36.66
N GLU A 58 17.24 -18.03 -36.41
CA GLU A 58 16.02 -18.28 -35.62
C GLU A 58 16.27 -17.95 -34.15
N ALA A 59 17.37 -18.45 -33.59
CA ALA A 59 17.74 -18.22 -32.19
C ALA A 59 18.01 -16.75 -31.88
N GLU A 60 18.60 -15.99 -32.80
CA GLU A 60 18.81 -14.54 -32.68
C GLU A 60 17.48 -13.79 -32.60
N ARG A 61 16.50 -14.13 -33.43
CA ARG A 61 15.16 -13.51 -33.39
C ARG A 61 14.49 -13.75 -32.05
N GLU A 62 14.45 -15.01 -31.60
CA GLU A 62 13.86 -15.36 -30.31
C GLU A 62 14.55 -14.67 -29.13
N TYR A 63 15.89 -14.55 -29.18
CA TYR A 63 16.65 -13.85 -28.15
C TYR A 63 16.31 -12.36 -28.13
N ASN A 64 16.21 -11.72 -29.30
CA ASN A 64 15.87 -10.29 -29.41
C ASN A 64 14.45 -9.99 -28.93
N GLU A 65 13.48 -10.86 -29.23
CA GLU A 65 12.12 -10.75 -28.70
C GLU A 65 12.09 -10.86 -27.17
N LEU A 66 12.79 -11.86 -26.62
CA LEU A 66 12.88 -12.08 -25.18
C LEU A 66 13.60 -10.93 -24.47
N LYS A 67 14.63 -10.35 -25.10
CA LYS A 67 15.34 -9.19 -24.58
C LYS A 67 14.41 -7.97 -24.49
N ALA A 68 13.63 -7.70 -25.54
CA ALA A 68 12.64 -6.63 -25.51
C ALA A 68 11.60 -6.83 -24.41
N GLU A 69 11.14 -8.07 -24.20
CA GLU A 69 10.22 -8.41 -23.12
C GLU A 69 10.85 -8.20 -21.73
N SER A 70 12.10 -8.61 -21.54
CA SER A 70 12.85 -8.43 -20.28
C SER A 70 13.06 -6.95 -19.94
N GLU A 71 13.38 -6.12 -20.93
CA GLU A 71 13.51 -4.67 -20.76
C GLU A 71 12.16 -4.05 -20.37
N GLN A 72 11.06 -4.48 -21.00
CA GLN A 72 9.73 -4.01 -20.66
C GLN A 72 9.29 -4.43 -19.24
N ALA A 73 9.59 -5.67 -18.84
CA ALA A 73 9.32 -6.16 -17.49
C ALA A 73 10.11 -5.37 -16.43
N THR A 74 11.38 -5.07 -16.72
CA THR A 74 12.23 -4.22 -15.87
C THR A 74 11.64 -2.82 -15.70
N LYS A 75 11.29 -2.14 -16.81
CA LYS A 75 10.65 -0.81 -16.76
C LYS A 75 9.34 -0.82 -15.97
N THR A 76 8.55 -1.89 -16.13
CA THR A 76 7.29 -2.04 -15.40
C THR A 76 7.54 -2.16 -13.89
N PHE A 77 8.47 -3.01 -13.48
CA PHE A 77 8.85 -3.15 -12.07
C PHE A 77 9.36 -1.83 -11.48
N GLU A 78 10.27 -1.14 -12.17
CA GLU A 78 10.81 0.15 -11.73
C GLU A 78 9.72 1.22 -11.60
N THR A 79 8.77 1.26 -12.54
CA THR A 79 7.63 2.17 -12.49
C THR A 79 6.77 1.91 -11.26
N ILE A 80 6.46 0.63 -10.98
CA ILE A 80 5.71 0.25 -9.77
C ILE A 80 6.46 0.68 -8.51
N VAL A 81 7.77 0.39 -8.41
CA VAL A 81 8.59 0.77 -7.25
C VAL A 81 8.58 2.28 -7.03
N LYS A 82 8.77 3.07 -8.10
CA LYS A 82 8.78 4.54 -8.03
C LYS A 82 7.44 5.06 -7.51
N LEU A 83 6.34 4.68 -8.16
CA LEU A 83 5.01 5.15 -7.79
C LEU A 83 4.63 4.72 -6.38
N MET A 84 4.94 3.49 -5.99
CA MET A 84 4.68 3.01 -4.63
C MET A 84 5.43 3.82 -3.56
N ASN A 85 6.68 4.21 -3.82
CA ASN A 85 7.44 5.02 -2.86
C ASN A 85 6.83 6.41 -2.68
N GLU A 86 6.42 7.03 -3.78
CA GLU A 86 5.71 8.33 -3.76
C GLU A 86 4.38 8.21 -3.01
N GLU A 87 3.58 7.18 -3.31
CA GLU A 87 2.27 6.98 -2.68
C GLU A 87 2.35 6.60 -1.20
N ILE A 88 3.36 5.83 -0.78
CA ILE A 88 3.56 5.53 0.64
C ILE A 88 3.84 6.81 1.42
N GLY A 89 4.64 7.72 0.88
CA GLY A 89 4.89 9.03 1.49
C GLY A 89 3.61 9.84 1.64
N ARG A 90 2.88 10.03 0.52
CA ARG A 90 1.59 10.72 0.52
C ARG A 90 0.58 10.13 1.50
N PHE A 91 0.48 8.80 1.54
CA PHE A 91 -0.41 8.11 2.45
C PHE A 91 -0.08 8.37 3.92
N GLN A 92 1.20 8.35 4.29
CA GLN A 92 1.62 8.59 5.67
C GLN A 92 1.29 10.01 6.13
N GLU A 93 1.51 11.01 5.27
CA GLU A 93 1.17 12.41 5.55
C GLU A 93 -0.34 12.58 5.71
N GLN A 94 -1.11 12.13 4.72
CA GLN A 94 -2.58 12.26 4.72
C GLN A 94 -3.22 11.55 5.92
N LYS A 95 -2.80 10.30 6.19
CA LYS A 95 -3.26 9.53 7.36
C LYS A 95 -3.02 10.28 8.67
N THR A 96 -1.84 10.88 8.81
CA THR A 96 -1.47 11.59 10.05
C THR A 96 -2.38 12.78 10.28
N LEU A 97 -2.68 13.53 9.22
CA LEU A 97 -3.60 14.67 9.27
C LEU A 97 -5.02 14.22 9.64
N ASP A 98 -5.58 13.28 8.87
CA ASP A 98 -6.98 12.87 9.01
C ASP A 98 -7.26 12.24 10.36
N MET A 99 -6.37 11.34 10.80
CA MET A 99 -6.48 10.70 12.10
C MET A 99 -6.28 11.70 13.25
N GLY A 100 -5.38 12.68 13.07
CA GLY A 100 -5.17 13.76 14.04
C GLY A 100 -6.44 14.59 14.27
N ILE A 101 -7.13 14.96 13.18
CA ILE A 101 -8.41 15.67 13.25
C ILE A 101 -9.47 14.81 13.93
N ALA A 102 -9.59 13.54 13.54
CA ALA A 102 -10.57 12.62 14.11
C ALA A 102 -10.39 12.44 15.62
N PHE A 103 -9.15 12.23 16.08
CA PHE A 103 -8.85 12.12 17.51
C PHE A 103 -9.07 13.43 18.27
N HIS A 104 -8.71 14.56 17.68
CA HIS A 104 -8.92 15.87 18.31
C HIS A 104 -10.42 16.13 18.55
N GLU A 105 -11.25 15.96 17.52
CA GLU A 105 -12.69 16.16 17.64
C GLU A 105 -13.35 15.13 18.57
N PHE A 106 -12.86 13.88 18.56
CA PHE A 106 -13.29 12.87 19.53
C PHE A 106 -12.98 13.29 20.97
N ALA A 107 -11.75 13.71 21.26
CA ALA A 107 -11.33 14.15 22.59
C ALA A 107 -12.16 15.35 23.09
N LYS A 108 -12.41 16.32 22.20
CA LYS A 108 -13.27 17.47 22.46
C LYS A 108 -14.71 17.07 22.76
N GLY A 109 -15.25 16.09 22.04
CA GLY A 109 -16.55 15.48 22.31
C GLY A 109 -16.62 14.82 23.68
N GLN A 110 -15.60 14.02 24.04
CA GLN A 110 -15.50 13.37 25.35
C GLN A 110 -15.41 14.40 26.49
N ALA A 111 -14.63 15.47 26.33
CA ALA A 111 -14.53 16.53 27.34
C ALA A 111 -15.88 17.24 27.57
N ARG A 112 -16.62 17.52 26.50
CA ARG A 112 -17.98 18.11 26.60
C ARG A 112 -18.95 17.17 27.29
N LEU A 113 -18.92 15.88 26.94
CA LEU A 113 -19.76 14.87 27.57
C LEU A 113 -19.47 14.76 29.07
N ALA A 114 -18.19 14.70 29.45
CA ALA A 114 -17.78 14.66 30.86
C ALA A 114 -18.25 15.89 31.64
N ASN A 115 -18.13 17.08 31.06
CA ASN A 115 -18.64 18.31 31.67
C ASN A 115 -20.17 18.27 31.84
N GLY A 116 -20.91 17.83 30.82
CA GLY A 116 -22.37 17.70 30.90
C GLY A 116 -22.81 16.69 31.96
N ILE A 117 -22.11 15.57 32.11
CA ILE A 117 -22.36 14.59 33.18
C ILE A 117 -22.10 15.23 34.56
N ALA A 118 -21.00 15.95 34.72
CA ALA A 118 -20.67 16.63 35.98
C ALA A 118 -21.72 17.69 36.35
N GLU A 119 -22.22 18.46 35.37
CA GLU A 119 -23.30 19.42 35.56
C GLU A 119 -24.61 18.75 35.94
N ALA A 120 -24.97 17.63 35.30
CA ALA A 120 -26.15 16.85 35.65
C ALA A 120 -26.10 16.35 37.09
N TRP A 121 -24.95 15.79 37.52
CA TRP A 121 -24.73 15.39 38.92
C TRP A 121 -24.83 16.56 39.88
N ARG A 122 -24.20 17.70 39.56
CA ARG A 122 -24.24 18.91 40.38
C ARG A 122 -25.66 19.45 40.55
N SER A 123 -26.52 19.30 39.54
CA SER A 123 -27.93 19.67 39.58
C SER A 123 -28.80 18.67 40.37
N LEU A 124 -28.47 17.38 40.30
CA LEU A 124 -29.23 16.30 40.94
C LEU A 124 -28.94 16.17 42.44
N LEU A 125 -27.67 16.27 42.84
CA LEU A 125 -27.22 16.06 44.22
C LEU A 125 -28.02 16.86 45.26
N PRO A 126 -28.22 18.20 45.10
CA PRO A 126 -28.98 18.98 46.07
C PRO A 126 -30.44 18.53 46.21
N LYS A 127 -31.05 18.01 45.13
CA LYS A 127 -32.43 17.50 45.16
C LYS A 127 -32.54 16.22 45.96
N LEU A 128 -31.56 15.33 45.82
CA LEU A 128 -31.48 14.09 46.60
C LEU A 128 -31.26 14.39 48.09
N GLU A 129 -30.38 15.34 48.41
CA GLU A 129 -30.14 15.78 49.80
C GLU A 129 -31.40 16.37 50.44
N ALA A 130 -32.16 17.18 49.71
CA ALA A 130 -33.42 17.73 50.19
C ALA A 130 -34.48 16.65 50.49
N CYS A 131 -34.57 15.61 49.66
CA CYS A 131 -35.46 14.47 49.89
C CYS A 131 -35.03 13.58 51.07
N SER A 132 -33.72 13.49 51.35
CA SER A 132 -33.18 12.73 52.49
C SER A 132 -33.38 13.42 53.85
N SER A 133 -33.69 14.71 53.84
CA SER A 133 -33.82 15.55 55.04
C SER A 133 -35.27 15.69 55.52
N SER A 134 -36.22 15.05 54.84
CA SER A 134 -37.65 14.94 55.21
C SER A 134 -37.95 13.55 55.76
#